data_AF-A0A0P9D2R5-F1
#
_entry.id   AF-A0A0P9D2R5-F1
#
_cell.length_a   1.000
_cell.length_b   1.000
_cell.length_c   1.000
_cell.angle_alpha   90.00
_cell.angle_beta   90.00
_cell.angle_gamma   90.00
#
_symmetry.space_group_name_H-M   'P 1'
#
loop_
_entity.id
_entity.type
_entity.pdbx_description
1 polymer ?
#
loop_
_entity_poly.entity_id
_entity_poly.type
_entity_poly.pdbx_seq_one_letter_code
_entity_poly.pdbx_strand_id
1 'polypeptide(L)' 'MLAEQNTAAKHERVKVLVKCQSCGQRFIMRGVPNKEGDIETGFKRCMCGNADVEITAVERSVPNRLGYRLKNNDDSEVI' A
#
# COMPACT_ATOMS: atom_id res chain seq x y z
N MET A 1 -41.59 12.86 4.77
CA MET A 1 -40.26 12.58 5.33
C MET A 1 -39.42 11.93 4.24
N LEU A 2 -38.57 12.69 3.56
CA LEU A 2 -37.61 12.12 2.59
C LEU A 2 -36.27 12.06 3.30
N ALA A 3 -35.78 10.85 3.57
CA ALA A 3 -34.45 10.63 4.12
C ALA A 3 -33.44 10.63 2.96
N GLU A 4 -32.52 11.59 2.98
CA GLU A 4 -31.33 11.62 2.13
C GLU A 4 -30.51 10.35 2.34
N GLN A 5 -30.51 9.47 1.35
CA GLN A 5 -29.63 8.31 1.34
C GLN A 5 -28.25 8.76 0.86
N ASN A 6 -27.39 9.06 1.82
CA ASN A 6 -25.95 9.28 1.62
C ASN A 6 -25.29 7.97 1.18
N THR A 7 -25.35 7.65 -0.10
CA THR A 7 -24.63 6.54 -0.72
C THR A 7 -23.20 6.96 -1.01
N ALA A 8 -22.39 7.06 0.05
CA ALA A 8 -20.94 6.91 -0.10
C ALA A 8 -20.69 5.48 -0.62
N ALA A 9 -20.67 5.32 -1.94
CA ALA A 9 -20.24 4.10 -2.60
C ALA A 9 -18.85 3.78 -2.05
N LYS A 10 -18.79 2.80 -1.14
CA LYS A 10 -17.55 2.40 -0.50
C LYS A 10 -16.76 1.63 -1.55
N HIS A 11 -15.98 2.34 -2.37
CA HIS A 11 -15.09 1.71 -3.33
C HIS A 11 -14.24 0.67 -2.60
N GLU A 12 -14.26 -0.58 -3.10
CA GLU A 12 -13.50 -1.65 -2.48
C GLU A 12 -12.01 -1.32 -2.57
N ARG A 13 -11.35 -1.25 -1.42
CA ARG A 13 -9.92 -0.93 -1.36
C ARG A 13 -9.12 -2.15 -1.75
N VAL A 14 -8.21 -1.98 -2.70
CA VAL A 14 -7.32 -3.04 -3.17
C VAL A 14 -5.97 -2.97 -2.48
N LYS A 15 -5.36 -4.13 -2.25
CA LYS A 15 -3.98 -4.21 -1.75
C LYS A 15 -3.03 -3.88 -2.89
N VAL A 16 -2.04 -3.03 -2.62
CA VAL A 16 -1.03 -2.62 -3.60
C VAL A 16 0.37 -2.77 -3.07
N LEU A 17 1.32 -2.96 -3.99
CA LEU A 17 2.74 -2.82 -3.79
C LEU A 17 3.19 -1.48 -4.40
N VAL A 18 3.83 -0.63 -3.60
CA VAL A 18 4.47 0.61 -4.06
C VAL A 18 5.99 0.37 -4.06
N LYS A 19 6.64 0.52 -5.21
CA LYS A 19 8.09 0.37 -5.38
C LYS A 19 8.71 1.71 -5.75
N CYS A 20 9.69 2.17 -4.96
CA CYS A 20 10.46 3.36 -5.30
C CYS A 20 11.44 3.08 -6.44
N GLN A 21 11.44 3.91 -7.48
CA GLN A 21 12.37 3.73 -8.61
C GLN A 21 13.81 4.18 -8.30
N SER A 22 14.00 5.06 -7.31
CA SER A 22 15.34 5.50 -6.90
C SER A 22 16.07 4.50 -5.98
N CYS A 23 15.46 4.08 -4.86
CA CYS A 23 16.12 3.21 -3.86
C CYS A 23 15.64 1.76 -3.84
N GLY A 24 14.61 1.41 -4.63
CA GLY A 24 14.06 0.05 -4.67
C GLY A 24 13.23 -0.37 -3.46
N GLN A 25 13.00 0.51 -2.47
CA GLN A 25 12.14 0.21 -1.31
C GLN A 25 10.72 -0.15 -1.74
N ARG A 26 10.13 -1.11 -1.01
CA ARG A 26 8.81 -1.67 -1.30
C ARG A 26 7.88 -1.46 -0.11
N PHE A 27 6.68 -0.95 -0.37
CA PHE A 27 5.65 -0.71 0.63
C PHE A 27 4.38 -1.45 0.24
N ILE A 28 3.72 -2.09 1.21
CA ILE A 28 2.44 -2.75 0.99
C ILE A 28 1.37 -1.92 1.68
N MET A 29 0.39 -1.42 0.93
CA MET A 29 -0.70 -0.62 1.47
C MET A 29 -2.02 -0.90 0.76
N ARG A 30 -3.06 -0.13 1.09
CA ARG A 30 -4.37 -0.21 0.44
C ARG A 30 -4.62 1.08 -0.34
N GLY A 31 -5.07 0.94 -1.58
CA GLY A 31 -5.47 2.06 -2.43
C GLY A 31 -6.94 1.95 -2.86
N VAL A 32 -7.46 3.04 -3.39
CA VAL A 32 -8.82 3.13 -3.94
C VAL A 32 -8.71 3.15 -5.46
N PRO A 33 -9.30 2.18 -6.18
CA PRO A 33 -9.37 2.26 -7.63
C PRO A 33 -10.30 3.42 -8.03
N ASN A 34 -9.84 4.25 -8.96
CA ASN A 34 -10.65 5.30 -9.57
C ASN A 34 -11.44 4.73 -10.78
N LYS A 35 -12.26 5.57 -11.42
CA LYS A 35 -13.06 5.18 -12.59
C LYS A 35 -12.21 5.02 -13.87
N GLU A 36 -10.99 5.52 -13.87
CA GLU A 36 -10.05 5.52 -15.01
C GLU A 36 -9.15 4.28 -15.01
N GLY A 37 -9.12 3.52 -13.91
CA GLY A 37 -8.33 2.31 -13.72
C GLY A 37 -7.05 2.52 -12.90
N ASP A 38 -6.75 3.74 -12.46
CA ASP A 38 -5.64 4.01 -11.55
C ASP A 38 -6.01 3.70 -10.10
N ILE A 39 -4.98 3.63 -9.25
CA ILE A 39 -5.13 3.34 -7.82
C ILE A 39 -4.57 4.50 -6.99
N GLU A 40 -5.45 5.19 -6.29
CA GLU A 40 -5.07 6.26 -5.35
C GLU A 40 -4.63 5.66 -4.02
N THR A 41 -3.37 5.90 -3.62
CA THR A 41 -2.76 5.28 -2.42
C THR A 41 -2.43 6.29 -1.30
N GLY A 42 -2.51 7.59 -1.57
CA GLY A 42 -2.06 8.65 -0.65
C GLY A 42 -0.55 8.66 -0.40
N PHE A 43 0.22 7.82 -1.08
CA PHE A 43 1.68 7.77 -0.98
C PHE A 43 2.29 9.01 -1.64
N LYS A 44 2.90 9.90 -0.85
CA LYS A 44 3.46 11.16 -1.36
C LYS A 44 4.92 11.07 -1.78
N ARG A 45 5.73 10.33 -1.00
CA ARG A 45 7.20 10.27 -1.18
C ARG A 45 7.80 9.11 -0.41
N CYS A 46 8.86 8.53 -0.96
CA CYS A 46 9.71 7.55 -0.30
C CYS A 46 10.60 8.21 0.77
N MET A 47 11.06 7.43 1.76
CA MET A 47 11.96 7.92 2.82
C MET A 47 13.32 8.38 2.27
N CYS A 48 13.74 7.91 1.09
CA CYS A 48 14.93 8.42 0.41
C CYS A 48 14.73 9.80 -0.24
N GLY A 49 13.52 10.37 -0.18
CA GLY A 49 13.19 11.67 -0.77
C GLY A 49 12.62 11.59 -2.19
N ASN A 50 12.62 10.43 -2.84
CA ASN A 50 12.07 10.27 -4.19
C ASN A 50 10.54 10.20 -4.19
N ALA A 51 9.90 10.92 -5.12
CA ALA A 51 8.45 10.89 -5.32
C ALA A 51 8.02 9.90 -6.42
N ASP A 52 8.94 9.51 -7.31
CA ASP A 52 8.63 8.62 -8.42
C ASP A 52 8.54 7.15 -7.96
N VAL A 53 7.34 6.58 -8.08
CA VAL A 53 7.03 5.25 -7.61
C VAL A 53 6.16 4.49 -8.59
N GLU A 54 6.35 3.18 -8.62
CA GLU A 54 5.51 2.24 -9.35
C GLU A 54 4.49 1.63 -8.40
N ILE A 55 3.21 1.63 -8.79
CA ILE A 55 2.10 1.08 -8.00
C ILE A 55 1.51 -0.11 -8.74
N THR A 56 1.44 -1.26 -8.07
CA THR A 56 0.91 -2.51 -8.65
C THR A 56 -0.14 -3.11 -7.73
N ALA A 57 -1.32 -3.44 -8.25
CA ALA A 57 -2.31 -4.24 -7.51
C ALA A 57 -1.75 -5.63 -7.20
N VAL A 58 -1.90 -6.09 -5.96
CA VAL A 58 -1.47 -7.43 -5.55
C VAL A 58 -2.68 -8.26 -5.13
N GLU A 59 -3.06 -9.21 -5.98
CA GLU A 59 -4.29 -10.00 -5.82
C GLU A 59 -4.19 -11.08 -4.73
N ARG A 60 -2.98 -11.48 -4.34
CA ARG A 60 -2.80 -12.63 -3.45
C ARG A 60 -2.57 -12.17 -2.01
N SER A 61 -3.42 -12.69 -1.13
CA SER A 61 -3.16 -12.86 0.30
C SER A 61 -1.72 -13.27 0.52
N VAL A 62 -0.85 -12.32 0.90
CA VAL A 62 0.29 -12.68 1.74
C VAL A 62 -0.38 -13.26 2.98
N PRO A 63 -0.23 -14.56 3.29
CA PRO A 63 -0.80 -15.11 4.51
C PRO A 63 -0.37 -14.18 5.63
N ASN A 64 -1.36 -13.72 6.38
CA ASN A 64 -1.24 -12.72 7.43
C ASN A 64 -0.45 -13.29 8.62
N ARG A 65 0.80 -13.69 8.41
CA ARG A 65 1.67 -14.31 9.41
C ARG A 65 3.17 -14.30 9.08
N LEU A 66 3.64 -13.36 8.26
CA LEU A 66 5.05 -13.00 8.20
C LEU A 66 5.14 -11.49 8.35
N GLY A 67 5.11 -11.05 9.62
CA GLY A 67 5.53 -9.71 9.96
C GLY A 67 6.96 -9.56 9.46
N TYR A 68 7.17 -8.64 8.53
CA TYR A 68 8.51 -8.13 8.25
C TYR A 68 8.97 -7.42 9.53
N ARG A 69 9.66 -8.16 10.40
CA ARG A 69 10.52 -7.55 11.42
C ARG A 69 11.59 -6.81 10.62
N LEU A 70 11.54 -5.48 10.61
CA LEU A 70 12.68 -4.68 10.22
C LEU A 70 13.82 -5.15 11.13
N LYS A 71 14.72 -5.99 10.59
CA LYS A 71 15.96 -6.30 11.27
C LYS A 71 16.73 -4.99 11.27
N ASN A 72 16.62 -4.23 12.35
CA ASN A 72 17.68 -3.30 12.71
C ASN A 72 18.95 -4.16 12.76
N ASN A 73 19.99 -3.72 12.07
CA ASN A 73 21.26 -4.44 11.92
C ASN A 73 22.07 -4.45 13.22
N ASP A 74 21.48 -4.83 14.36
CA ASP A 74 22.21 -4.80 15.64
C ASP A 74 21.79 -5.82 16.71
N ASP A 75 20.99 -6.87 16.43
CA ASP A 75 20.75 -7.88 17.48
C ASP A 75 20.75 -9.34 16.97
N SER A 76 21.75 -10.03 17.49
CA SER A 76 22.11 -11.44 17.51
C SER A 76 21.00 -12.39 17.99
N GLU A 77 21.23 -13.69 17.73
CA GLU A 77 20.56 -14.92 18.26
C GLU A 77 19.23 -15.27 17.56
N VAL A 78 19.11 -16.34 16.75
CA VAL A 78 19.44 -17.78 16.94
C VAL A 78 18.94 -18.32 18.26
N ILE A 79 17.67 -18.76 18.28
CA ILE A 79 17.21 -20.01 18.91
C ILE A 79 16.04 -20.55 18.09
#